data_AF-A0A656JLZ5-F1
#
_entry.id   AF-A0A656JLZ5-F1
#
_cell.length_a   1.000
_cell.length_b   1.000
_cell.length_c   1.000
_cell.angle_alpha   90.00
_cell.angle_beta   90.00
_cell.angle_gamma   90.00
#
_symmetry.space_group_name_H-M   'P 1'
#
loop_
_entity.id
_entity.type
_entity.pdbx_description
1 polymer ?
#
loop_
_entity_poly.entity_id
_entity_poly.type
_entity_poly.pdbx_seq_one_letter_code
_entity_poly.pdbx_strand_id
1 'polypeptide(L)' 'GVSHIAIKKRSKKGEFAGGPTTFKIETIFQLMSDCDVALISPQTINAQNKKHAFALPDTLNKYQHEAYKAACAGLMKSV' A
#
# COMPACT_ATOMS: atom_id res chain seq x y z
N GLY A 1 -1.90 3.08 18.92
CA GLY A 1 -1.93 3.85 17.66
C GLY A 1 -1.63 2.94 16.49
N VAL A 2 -1.56 3.47 15.27
CA VAL A 2 -1.09 2.73 14.07
C VAL A 2 0.44 2.74 14.09
N SER A 3 1.06 1.57 13.99
CA SER A 3 2.52 1.42 14.02
C SER A 3 3.15 1.19 12.63
N HIS A 4 2.38 0.73 11.65
CA HIS A 4 2.87 0.43 10.30
C HIS A 4 1.86 0.87 9.25
N ILE A 5 2.35 1.45 8.15
CA ILE A 5 1.56 1.87 6.99
C ILE A 5 2.21 1.31 5.72
N ALA A 6 1.43 0.56 4.95
CA ALA A 6 1.82 0.06 3.64
C ALA A 6 1.21 0.93 2.53
N ILE A 7 2.05 1.54 1.71
CA ILE A 7 1.63 2.38 0.57
C ILE A 7 1.97 1.67 -0.73
N LYS A 8 0.98 1.46 -1.61
CA LYS A 8 1.21 0.93 -2.96
C LYS A 8 2.02 1.94 -3.78
N LYS A 9 3.23 1.55 -4.16
CA LYS A 9 4.14 2.37 -4.97
C LYS A 9 3.52 2.68 -6.34
N ARG A 10 3.59 3.94 -6.75
CA ARG A 10 3.11 4.43 -8.05
C ARG A 10 4.20 4.38 -9.12
N SER A 11 3.78 4.38 -10.38
CA SER A 11 4.69 4.55 -11.52
C SER A 11 5.32 5.95 -11.50
N LYS A 12 6.53 6.09 -12.04
CA LYS A 12 7.22 7.40 -12.18
C LYS A 12 6.85 8.14 -13.47
N LYS A 13 6.20 7.46 -14.42
CA LYS A 13 5.82 7.97 -15.75
C LYS A 13 4.48 7.37 -16.18
N GLY A 14 3.80 8.02 -17.13
CA GLY A 14 2.52 7.59 -17.71
C GLY A 14 1.28 8.06 -16.93
N GLU A 15 0.08 7.70 -17.40
CA GLU A 15 -1.21 8.13 -16.82
C GLU A 15 -1.40 7.73 -15.35
N PHE A 16 -0.66 6.74 -14.86
CA PHE A 16 -0.71 6.27 -13.47
C PHE A 16 0.43 6.82 -12.60
N ALA A 17 1.13 7.86 -13.07
CA ALA A 17 2.16 8.53 -12.29
C ALA A 17 1.59 9.14 -10.99
N GLY A 18 2.43 9.24 -9.96
CA GLY A 18 2.07 10.00 -8.76
C GLY A 18 2.05 11.51 -9.08
N GLY A 19 0.97 12.19 -8.70
CA GLY A 19 0.87 13.64 -8.82
C GLY A 19 1.43 14.37 -7.59
N PRO A 20 1.61 15.70 -7.65
CA PRO A 20 2.14 16.48 -6.54
C PRO A 20 1.31 16.38 -5.26
N THR A 21 -0.02 16.30 -5.38
CA THR A 21 -0.92 16.12 -4.23
C THR A 21 -0.71 14.78 -3.53
N THR A 22 -0.65 13.69 -4.29
CA THR A 22 -0.43 12.34 -3.72
C THR A 22 0.97 12.20 -3.13
N PHE A 23 1.97 12.87 -3.73
CA PHE A 23 3.32 12.90 -3.19
C PHE A 23 3.36 13.58 -1.80
N LYS A 24 2.72 14.75 -1.66
CA LYS A 24 2.62 15.43 -0.35
C LYS A 24 1.94 14.58 0.71
N ILE A 25 0.86 13.87 0.35
CA ILE A 25 0.16 12.96 1.28
C ILE A 25 1.07 11.81 1.71
N GLU A 26 1.79 11.19 0.77
CA GLU A 26 2.77 10.15 1.07
C GLU A 26 3.87 10.67 2.03
N THR A 27 4.39 11.87 1.77
CA THR A 27 5.39 12.51 2.61
C THR A 27 4.90 12.74 4.04
N ILE A 28 3.64 13.16 4.23
CA ILE A 28 3.06 13.34 5.57
C ILE A 28 3.15 12.03 6.38
N PHE A 29 2.80 10.90 5.77
CA PHE A 29 2.93 9.60 6.45
C PHE A 29 4.39 9.27 6.76
N GLN A 30 5.29 9.43 5.80
CA GLN A 30 6.72 9.14 5.96
C GLN A 30 7.42 10.02 7.01
N LEU A 31 6.86 11.19 7.35
CA LEU A 31 7.38 12.08 8.39
C LEU A 31 6.91 11.71 9.80
N MET A 32 5.99 10.76 9.96
CA MET A 32 5.54 10.31 11.28
C MET A 32 6.66 9.51 11.97
N SER A 33 7.16 9.99 13.12
CA SER A 33 8.27 9.35 13.84
C SER A 33 7.92 7.99 14.45
N ASP A 34 6.64 7.77 14.76
CA ASP A 34 6.18 6.62 15.54
C ASP A 34 5.50 5.55 14.67
N CYS A 35 5.67 5.63 13.35
CA CYS A 35 5.06 4.72 12.39
C CYS A 35 6.05 4.34 11.29
N ASP A 36 6.24 3.04 11.06
CA ASP A 36 7.00 2.58 9.90
C ASP A 36 6.13 2.70 8.64
N VAL A 37 6.67 3.31 7.59
CA VAL A 37 5.96 3.54 6.34
C VAL A 37 6.72 2.90 5.20
N ALA A 38 6.15 1.85 4.62
CA ALA A 38 6.75 1.12 3.52
C ALA A 38 6.03 1.30 2.19
N LEU A 39 6.83 1.56 1.15
CA LEU A 39 6.37 1.57 -0.23
C LEU A 39 6.47 0.18 -0.86
N ILE A 40 5.32 -0.42 -1.17
CA ILE A 40 5.24 -1.78 -1.72
C ILE A 40 4.97 -1.72 -3.22
N SER A 41 5.82 -2.38 -4.00
CA SER A 41 5.64 -2.42 -5.46
C SER A 41 4.35 -3.16 -5.84
N PRO A 42 3.66 -2.75 -6.92
CA PRO A 42 2.51 -3.49 -7.44
C PRO A 42 2.84 -4.95 -7.77
N GLN A 43 4.07 -5.23 -8.23
CA GLN A 43 4.53 -6.59 -8.49
C GLN A 43 4.57 -7.42 -7.20
N THR A 44 5.09 -6.86 -6.12
CA THR A 44 5.14 -7.53 -4.80
C THR A 44 3.73 -7.81 -4.28
N ILE A 45 2.82 -6.84 -4.36
CA ILE A 45 1.42 -7.02 -3.92
C ILE A 45 0.78 -8.17 -4.70
N ASN A 46 0.93 -8.18 -6.02
CA ASN A 46 0.36 -9.23 -6.87
C ASN A 46 0.98 -10.60 -6.59
N ALA A 47 2.30 -10.67 -6.38
CA ALA A 47 2.99 -11.92 -6.06
C ALA A 47 2.50 -12.50 -4.73
N GLN A 48 2.40 -11.67 -3.68
CA GLN A 48 1.89 -12.09 -2.38
C GLN A 48 0.41 -12.50 -2.44
N ASN A 49 -0.41 -11.72 -3.15
CA ASN A 49 -1.82 -12.05 -3.35
C ASN A 49 -2.01 -13.39 -4.08
N LYS A 50 -1.18 -13.70 -5.09
CA LYS A 50 -1.21 -15.00 -5.77
C LYS A 50 -0.78 -16.15 -4.86
N LYS A 51 0.26 -15.93 -4.05
CA LYS A 51 0.82 -16.94 -3.15
C LYS A 51 -0.11 -17.27 -1.98
N HIS A 52 -0.78 -16.27 -1.43
CA HIS A 52 -1.55 -16.38 -0.20
C HIS A 52 -3.07 -16.25 -0.39
N ALA A 53 -3.53 -15.97 -1.62
CA ALA A 53 -4.94 -15.84 -1.99
C ALA A 53 -5.73 -14.96 -1.01
N PHE A 54 -5.34 -13.67 -0.88
CA PHE A 54 -5.97 -12.77 0.10
C PHE A 54 -7.48 -12.68 -0.12
N ALA A 55 -8.25 -13.15 0.86
CA ALA A 55 -9.69 -12.99 0.89
C ALA A 55 -10.02 -11.52 1.17
N LEU A 56 -10.82 -10.92 0.29
CA LEU A 56 -11.34 -9.58 0.47
C LEU A 56 -12.64 -9.67 1.28
N PRO A 57 -12.75 -9.00 2.43
CA PRO A 57 -14.00 -8.95 3.18
C PRO A 57 -15.11 -8.28 2.37
N ASP A 58 -16.33 -8.84 2.40
CA ASP A 58 -17.50 -8.28 1.69
C ASP A 58 -17.93 -6.90 2.21
N THR A 59 -17.47 -6.53 3.41
CA THR A 59 -17.70 -5.21 4.00
C THR A 59 -16.85 -4.10 3.38
N LEU A 60 -15.83 -4.45 2.56
CA LEU A 60 -15.01 -3.46 1.89
C LEU A 60 -15.69 -2.91 0.65
N ASN A 61 -15.60 -1.59 0.50
CA ASN A 61 -15.92 -0.96 -0.76
C ASN A 61 -14.83 -1.24 -1.79
N LYS A 62 -15.21 -1.28 -3.08
CA LYS A 62 -14.28 -1.54 -4.20
C LYS A 62 -13.02 -0.66 -4.20
N TYR A 63 -13.14 0.60 -3.78
CA TYR A 63 -12.01 1.54 -3.72
C TYR A 63 -10.98 1.19 -2.62
N GLN A 64 -11.35 0.35 -1.64
CA GLN A 64 -10.49 -0.08 -0.54
C GLN A 64 -9.72 -1.36 -0.85
N HIS A 65 -10.12 -2.12 -1.87
CA HIS A 65 -9.56 -3.45 -2.17
C HIS A 65 -8.04 -3.41 -2.39
N GLU A 66 -7.55 -2.41 -3.13
CA GLU A 66 -6.11 -2.29 -3.42
C GLU A 66 -5.30 -1.87 -2.19
N ALA A 67 -5.88 -1.06 -1.30
CA ALA A 67 -5.25 -0.70 -0.03
C ALA A 67 -5.18 -1.91 0.91
N TYR A 68 -6.26 -2.70 0.98
CA TYR A 68 -6.28 -3.94 1.77
C TYR A 68 -5.20 -4.93 1.30
N LYS A 69 -5.10 -5.18 0.00
CA LYS A 69 -4.04 -6.06 -0.54
C LYS A 69 -2.64 -5.52 -0.26
N ALA A 70 -2.44 -4.20 -0.29
CA ALA A 70 -1.16 -3.59 0.06
C ALA A 70 -0.82 -3.85 1.54
N ALA A 71 -1.78 -3.68 2.45
CA ALA A 71 -1.61 -3.99 3.87
C ALA A 71 -1.27 -5.48 4.09
N CYS A 72 -2.02 -6.41 3.47
CA CYS A 72 -1.72 -7.83 3.55
C CYS A 72 -0.32 -8.17 3.01
N ALA A 73 0.07 -7.57 1.87
CA ALA A 73 1.40 -7.77 1.31
C ALA A 73 2.53 -7.21 2.19
N GLY A 74 2.28 -6.10 2.90
CA GLY A 74 3.21 -5.56 3.91
C GLY A 74 3.40 -6.52 5.06
N LEU A 75 2.28 -7.04 5.61
CA LEU A 75 2.28 -8.02 6.70
C LEU A 75 3.09 -9.28 6.34
N MET A 76 2.95 -9.78 5.10
CA MET A 76 3.67 -10.99 4.66
C MET A 76 5.17 -10.79 4.46
N LYS A 77 5.63 -9.55 4.31
CA LYS A 77 7.04 -9.25 4.05
C LYS A 77 7.81 -8.97 5.35
N SER A 78 7.17 -9.06 6.51
CA SER A 78 7.70 -8.59 7.80
C SER A 78 8.32 -7.20 7.67
N VAL A 79 7.58 -6.29 7.01
CA VAL A 79 7.78 -4.85 7.23
C VAL A 79 7.17 -4.53 8.57
#